data_AF-A0A6A5R1G8-F1
#
_entry.id   AF-A0A6A5R1G8-F1
#
_cell.length_a   1.000
_cell.length_b   1.000
_cell.length_c   1.000
_cell.angle_alpha   90.00
_cell.angle_beta   90.00
_cell.angle_gamma   90.00
#
_symmetry.space_group_name_H-M   'P 1'
#
loop_
_entity.id
_entity.type
_entity.pdbx_description
1 polymer ?
#
loop_
_entity_poly.entity_id
_entity_poly.type
_entity_poly.pdbx_seq_one_letter_code
_entity_poly.pdbx_strand_id
1 'polypeptide(L)' 'MANDATLPGQTQDPEGTVETMDLEADDETDYDVEAIEDARINASLVDPATNRRGLLQYLVRWTNYPKGPGNPTWEPYMNV' A
#
# COMPACT_ATOMS: atom_id res chain seq x y z
N MET A 1 -1.00 -41.04 19.19
CA MET A 1 -2.12 -40.53 18.36
C MET A 1 -2.10 -39.01 18.45
N ALA A 2 -1.55 -38.35 17.44
CA ALA A 2 -1.69 -36.91 17.26
C ALA A 2 -1.77 -36.70 15.74
N ASN A 3 -2.96 -36.36 15.25
CA ASN A 3 -3.21 -36.10 13.84
C ASN A 3 -2.77 -34.65 13.57
N ASP A 4 -1.62 -34.51 12.90
CA ASP A 4 -1.16 -33.26 12.34
C ASP A 4 -1.94 -32.99 11.04
N ALA A 5 -2.95 -32.14 11.13
CA ALA A 5 -3.72 -31.69 9.98
C ALA A 5 -3.16 -30.34 9.49
N THR A 6 -1.97 -30.38 8.92
CA THR A 6 -1.47 -29.25 8.11
C THR A 6 -2.25 -29.21 6.80
N LEU A 7 -2.95 -28.11 6.53
CA LEU A 7 -3.63 -27.88 5.25
C LEU A 7 -2.57 -27.81 4.13
N PRO A 8 -2.74 -28.54 3.01
CA PRO A 8 -1.76 -28.49 1.93
C PRO A 8 -1.83 -27.12 1.25
N GLY A 9 -0.75 -26.34 1.35
CA GLY A 9 -0.59 -25.07 0.64
C GLY A 9 -0.06 -23.89 1.47
N GLN A 10 0.07 -24.04 2.79
CA GLN A 10 0.65 -22.99 3.62
C GLN A 10 2.14 -23.25 3.81
N THR A 11 2.98 -22.69 2.92
CA THR A 11 4.41 -22.56 3.19
C THR A 11 4.58 -21.64 4.38
N GLN A 12 5.11 -22.18 5.47
CA GLN A 12 5.46 -21.47 6.68
C GLN A 12 6.81 -20.76 6.45
N ASP A 13 6.77 -19.43 6.41
CA ASP A 13 7.92 -18.56 6.16
C ASP A 13 9.06 -18.80 7.16
N PRO A 14 10.33 -18.76 6.73
CA PRO A 14 11.42 -18.36 7.60
C PRO A 14 11.69 -16.86 7.37
N GLU A 15 11.44 -16.06 8.40
CA GLU A 15 11.98 -14.70 8.55
C GLU A 15 11.74 -13.77 7.37
N GLY A 16 10.53 -13.22 7.29
CA GLY A 16 10.25 -12.04 6.49
C GLY A 16 11.15 -10.89 6.93
N THR A 17 12.30 -10.77 6.25
CA THR A 17 12.90 -9.47 6.02
C THR A 17 11.78 -8.66 5.41
N VAL A 18 11.23 -7.75 6.22
CA VAL A 18 10.48 -6.62 5.68
C VAL A 18 11.47 -5.95 4.75
N GLU A 19 11.37 -6.25 3.45
CA GLU A 19 11.90 -5.35 2.45
C GLU A 19 11.23 -4.03 2.80
N THR A 20 12.01 -3.15 3.43
CA THR A 20 11.68 -1.74 3.50
C THR A 20 11.54 -1.37 2.04
N MET A 21 10.30 -1.36 1.54
CA MET A 21 9.97 -0.80 0.24
C MET A 21 10.61 0.56 0.26
N ASP A 22 11.67 0.67 -0.50
CA ASP A 22 12.42 1.89 -0.66
C ASP A 22 11.45 2.84 -1.35
N LEU A 23 10.79 3.67 -0.55
CA LEU A 23 9.89 4.72 -1.02
C LEU A 23 10.66 5.77 -1.84
N GLU A 24 11.98 5.63 -1.99
CA GLU A 24 12.86 6.49 -2.81
C GLU A 24 13.15 5.93 -4.20
N ALA A 25 12.36 4.96 -4.68
CA ALA A 25 12.21 4.78 -6.12
C ALA A 25 11.34 5.94 -6.65
N ASP A 26 11.99 7.10 -6.83
CA ASP A 26 11.51 8.23 -7.63
C ASP A 26 11.45 7.76 -9.09
N ASP A 27 10.52 6.86 -9.37
CA ASP A 27 10.11 6.51 -10.72
C ASP A 27 9.45 7.79 -11.25
N GLU A 28 10.23 8.63 -11.95
CA GLU A 28 9.84 9.88 -12.63
C GLU A 28 8.77 9.58 -13.72
N THR A 29 7.61 9.08 -13.29
CA THR A 29 6.48 8.70 -14.11
C THR A 29 5.28 9.42 -13.55
N ASP A 30 4.94 10.55 -14.19
CA ASP A 30 3.73 11.30 -13.87
C ASP A 30 2.49 10.49 -14.30
N TYR A 31 1.54 10.32 -13.38
CA TYR A 31 0.26 9.66 -13.66
C TYR A 31 -0.91 10.65 -13.49
N ASP A 32 -1.80 10.70 -14.49
CA ASP A 32 -2.98 11.58 -14.45
C ASP A 32 -4.08 11.06 -13.51
N VAL A 33 -4.40 11.85 -12.47
CA VAL A 33 -5.52 11.59 -11.55
C VAL A 33 -6.85 11.95 -12.21
N GLU A 34 -7.79 11.00 -12.25
CA GLU A 34 -9.17 11.22 -12.73
C GLU A 34 -10.05 11.81 -11.63
N ALA A 35 -9.96 11.23 -10.42
CA ALA A 35 -10.75 11.65 -9.26
C ALA A 35 -10.13 11.16 -7.95
N ILE A 36 -10.35 11.90 -6.87
CA ILE A 36 -10.15 11.44 -5.49
C ILE A 36 -11.51 10.97 -4.96
N GLU A 37 -11.63 9.68 -4.64
CA GLU A 37 -12.89 9.08 -4.21
C GLU A 37 -13.10 9.14 -2.68
N ASP A 38 -12.00 9.11 -1.91
CA ASP A 38 -12.04 9.09 -0.46
C ASP A 38 -10.72 9.58 0.16
N ALA A 39 -10.72 9.87 1.46
CA ALA A 39 -9.55 10.25 2.24
C ALA A 39 -9.58 9.60 3.63
N ARG A 40 -8.42 9.12 4.10
CA ARG A 40 -8.30 8.50 5.43
C ARG A 40 -6.99 8.84 6.11
N ILE A 41 -6.97 8.72 7.43
CA ILE A 41 -5.73 8.67 8.22
C ILE A 41 -5.36 7.21 8.48
N ASN A 42 -4.21 6.79 7.99
CA ASN A 42 -3.65 5.49 8.28
C ASN A 42 -2.74 5.57 9.51
N ALA A 43 -3.29 5.21 10.68
CA ALA A 43 -2.57 5.25 11.97
C ALA A 43 -1.38 4.28 12.06
N SER A 44 -1.30 3.30 11.14
CA SER A 44 -0.19 2.35 11.09
C SER A 44 1.06 2.93 10.43
N LEU A 45 0.90 3.96 9.59
CA LEU A 45 2.01 4.64 8.91
C LEU A 45 2.58 5.79 9.76
N VAL A 46 3.83 6.13 9.50
CA VAL A 46 4.55 7.26 10.13
C VAL A 46 4.84 8.29 9.06
N ASP A 47 4.53 9.55 9.35
CA ASP A 47 4.88 10.67 8.49
C ASP A 47 6.40 10.92 8.53
N PRO A 48 7.12 10.85 7.39
CA PRO A 48 8.57 10.95 7.37
C PRO A 48 9.09 12.37 7.67
N ALA A 49 8.29 13.41 7.41
CA ALA A 49 8.67 14.80 7.66
C ALA A 49 8.55 15.17 9.14
N THR A 50 7.59 14.60 9.86
CA THR A 50 7.29 14.94 11.26
C THR A 50 7.62 13.82 12.25
N ASN A 51 7.91 12.62 11.75
CA ASN A 51 8.13 11.39 12.51
C ASN A 51 6.97 11.05 13.47
N ARG A 52 5.73 11.37 13.08
CA ARG A 52 4.51 11.11 13.86
C ARG A 52 3.67 10.01 13.22
N ARG A 53 2.97 9.23 14.06
CA ARG A 53 2.04 8.19 13.57
C ARG A 53 0.77 8.82 13.01
N GLY A 54 0.22 8.19 11.98
CA GLY A 54 -0.92 8.70 11.22
C GLY A 54 -0.44 9.41 9.96
N LEU A 55 -0.65 8.78 8.81
CA LEU A 55 -0.37 9.37 7.50
C LEU A 55 -1.69 9.57 6.74
N LEU A 56 -1.86 10.76 6.17
CA LEU A 56 -2.98 11.05 5.28
C LEU A 56 -2.80 10.27 3.96
N GLN A 57 -3.85 9.55 3.56
CA GLN A 57 -3.93 8.86 2.28
C GLN A 57 -5.21 9.26 1.53
N TYR A 58 -5.12 9.29 0.21
CA TYR A 58 -6.23 9.52 -0.72
C TYR A 58 -6.52 8.24 -1.49
N LEU A 59 -7.79 7.95 -1.73
CA LEU A 59 -8.20 6.88 -2.65
C LEU A 59 -8.26 7.48 -4.06
N VAL A 60 -7.21 7.25 -4.83
CA VAL A 60 -6.97 7.88 -6.14
C VAL A 60 -7.50 6.98 -7.24
N ARG A 61 -8.37 7.53 -8.08
CA ARG A 61 -8.81 6.93 -9.33
C ARG A 61 -7.99 7.50 -10.48
N TRP A 62 -7.34 6.63 -11.25
CA TRP A 62 -6.43 7.00 -12.33
C TRP A 62 -7.13 7.05 -13.68
N THR A 63 -6.82 8.06 -14.50
CA THR A 63 -7.49 8.32 -15.80
C THR A 63 -7.22 7.24 -16.83
N ASN A 64 -5.99 6.76 -16.90
CA ASN A 64 -5.53 5.81 -17.93
C ASN A 64 -5.46 4.36 -17.43
N TYR A 65 -6.12 4.05 -16.31
CA TYR A 65 -6.09 2.70 -15.72
C TYR A 65 -7.48 2.04 -15.79
N PRO A 66 -7.57 0.77 -16.23
CA PRO A 66 -8.86 0.08 -16.35
C PRO A 66 -9.60 0.03 -15.00
N LYS A 67 -10.92 0.20 -15.06
CA LYS A 67 -11.79 0.03 -13.89
C LYS A 67 -11.71 -1.43 -13.43
N GLY A 68 -11.35 -1.64 -12.17
CA GLY A 68 -11.13 -2.98 -11.65
C GLY A 68 -10.57 -2.97 -10.22
N PRO A 69 -10.21 -4.13 -9.66
CA PRO A 69 -9.77 -4.25 -8.27
C PRO A 69 -8.46 -3.50 -7.95
N GLY A 70 -7.72 -3.04 -8.97
CA GLY A 70 -6.51 -2.23 -8.83
C GLY A 70 -6.70 -0.73 -9.08
N ASN A 71 -7.92 -0.24 -9.29
CA ASN A 71 -8.22 1.18 -9.46
C ASN A 71 -9.62 1.47 -8.88
N PRO A 72 -9.75 2.22 -7.78
CA PRO A 72 -8.76 3.14 -7.20
C PRO A 72 -7.76 2.53 -6.21
N THR A 73 -6.63 3.21 -5.98
CA THR A 73 -5.55 2.83 -5.02
C THR A 73 -5.38 3.86 -3.90
N TRP A 74 -4.86 3.44 -2.74
CA TRP A 74 -4.60 4.34 -1.62
C TRP A 74 -3.19 4.91 -1.69
N GLU A 75 -3.07 6.20 -2.03
CA GLU A 75 -1.80 6.91 -2.15
C GLU A 75 -1.54 7.82 -0.95
N PRO A 76 -0.30 7.91 -0.44
CA PRO A 76 0.06 8.90 0.58
C PRO A 76 -0.03 10.33 0.02
N TYR A 77 -0.29 11.31 0.89
CA TYR A 77 -0.45 12.72 0.47
C TYR A 77 0.77 13.32 -0.25
N MET A 78 1.95 12.72 -0.10
CA MET A 78 3.19 13.18 -0.72
C MET A 78 3.32 12.75 -2.18
N ASN A 79 2.50 11.79 -2.64
CA ASN A 79 2.53 11.25 -3.99
C ASN A 79 1.44 11.85 -4.91
N VAL A 80 0.61 12.78 -4.39
CA VAL A 80 -0.52 13.41 -5.09
C VAL A 80 -0.30 14.91 -5.17
#